data_AF-A0A1I5NKF7-F1
#
_entry.id   AF-A0A1I5NKF7-F1
#
_cell.length_a   1.000
_cell.length_b   1.000
_cell.length_c   1.000
_cell.angle_alpha   90.00
_cell.angle_beta   90.00
_cell.angle_gamma   90.00
#
_symmetry.space_group_name_H-M   'P 1'
#
loop_
_entity.id
_entity.type
_entity.pdbx_description
1 polymer ?
#
loop_
_entity_poly.entity_id
_entity_poly.type
_entity_poly.pdbx_seq_one_letter_code
_entity_poly.pdbx_strand_id
1 'polypeptide(L)' 'MSFKDIKDRFGASFQRGDRVTCEGRSGTVASANYSHIRVRFDGRSISAPCDPRDLQLVGALVPRFSVQEITAIQ' A
#
# COMPACT_ATOMS: atom_id res chain seq x y z
N MET A 1 -10.56 -3.50 -14.47
CA MET A 1 -10.49 -2.99 -13.08
C MET A 1 -9.34 -2.00 -12.98
N SER A 2 -9.67 -0.78 -12.59
CA SER A 2 -8.78 0.37 -12.37
C SER A 2 -8.37 0.45 -10.89
N PHE A 3 -7.44 1.36 -10.56
CA PHE A 3 -7.12 1.66 -9.15
C PHE A 3 -8.33 2.13 -8.34
N LYS A 4 -9.29 2.81 -8.99
CA LYS A 4 -10.55 3.21 -8.34
C LYS A 4 -11.36 2.00 -7.88
N ASP A 5 -11.47 0.98 -8.73
CA ASP A 5 -12.19 -0.25 -8.37
C ASP A 5 -11.51 -1.00 -7.20
N ILE A 6 -10.17 -0.97 -7.13
CA ILE A 6 -9.41 -1.54 -6.00
C ILE A 6 -9.72 -0.77 -4.72
N LYS A 7 -9.74 0.57 -4.77
CA LYS A 7 -10.12 1.41 -3.62
C LYS A 7 -11.54 1.10 -3.15
N ASP A 8 -12.49 1.06 -4.06
CA ASP A 8 -13.91 0.86 -3.74
C ASP A 8 -14.17 -0.53 -3.15
N ARG A 9 -13.42 -1.56 -3.58
CA ARG A 9 -13.58 -2.95 -3.12
C ARG A 9 -12.76 -3.30 -1.86
N PHE A 10 -11.53 -2.79 -1.75
CA PHE A 10 -10.57 -3.20 -0.72
C PHE A 10 -10.24 -2.09 0.28
N GLY A 11 -10.72 -0.86 0.08
CA GLY A 11 -10.42 0.30 0.93
C GLY A 11 -9.00 0.83 0.76
N ALA A 12 -8.20 0.26 -0.13
CA ALA A 12 -6.80 0.60 -0.32
C ALA A 12 -6.59 1.50 -1.55
N SER A 13 -5.98 2.66 -1.35
CA SER A 13 -5.69 3.62 -2.42
C SER A 13 -4.25 3.45 -2.90
N PHE A 14 -4.09 3.11 -4.17
CA PHE A 14 -2.78 3.00 -4.84
C PHE A 14 -2.78 3.73 -6.17
N GLN A 15 -1.60 4.11 -6.61
CA GLN A 15 -1.33 4.78 -7.88
C GLN A 15 -0.13 4.13 -8.56
N ARG A 16 -0.07 4.20 -9.89
CA ARG A 16 1.14 3.80 -10.61
C ARG A 16 2.31 4.71 -10.18
N GLY A 17 3.42 4.10 -9.79
CA GLY A 17 4.60 4.80 -9.29
C GLY A 17 4.71 4.83 -7.76
N ASP A 18 3.65 4.48 -7.03
CA ASP A 18 3.71 4.40 -5.57
C ASP A 18 4.77 3.38 -5.12
N ARG A 19 5.53 3.73 -4.09
CA ARG A 19 6.44 2.80 -3.41
C ARG A 19 5.67 2.01 -2.38
N VAL A 20 5.82 0.69 -2.44
CA VAL A 20 5.10 -0.25 -1.57
C VAL A 20 6.01 -1.35 -1.05
N THR A 21 5.64 -1.94 0.08
CA THR A 21 6.19 -3.18 0.60
C THR A 21 5.11 -4.27 0.58
N CYS A 22 5.50 -5.47 0.17
CA CYS A 22 4.67 -6.69 0.22
C CYS A 22 5.49 -7.76 0.92
N GLU A 23 5.03 -8.30 2.05
CA GLU A 23 5.73 -9.36 2.79
C GLU A 23 7.23 -9.06 3.03
N GLY A 24 7.56 -7.81 3.40
CA GLY A 24 8.94 -7.38 3.64
C GLY A 24 9.77 -7.09 2.38
N ARG A 25 9.20 -7.20 1.19
CA ARG A 25 9.87 -6.91 -0.09
C ARG A 25 9.40 -5.57 -0.65
N SER A 26 10.33 -4.68 -0.93
CA SER A 26 10.04 -3.36 -1.49
C SER A 26 9.92 -3.37 -3.02
N GLY A 27 9.03 -2.55 -3.53
CA GLY A 27 8.81 -2.40 -4.96
C GLY A 27 8.00 -1.16 -5.32
N THR A 28 7.67 -1.08 -6.59
CA THR A 28 6.91 0.04 -7.15
C THR A 28 5.65 -0.47 -7.83
N VAL A 29 4.51 0.17 -7.57
CA VAL A 29 3.23 -0.14 -8.22
C VAL A 29 3.34 0.15 -9.72
N ALA A 30 3.18 -0.89 -10.53
CA ALA A 30 3.25 -0.81 -11.98
C ALA A 30 1.87 -0.64 -12.62
N SER A 31 0.87 -1.38 -12.14
CA SER A 31 -0.52 -1.34 -12.63
C SER A 31 -1.49 -2.00 -11.65
N ALA A 32 -2.78 -1.92 -11.93
CA ALA A 32 -3.82 -2.70 -11.27
C ALA A 32 -4.53 -3.58 -12.31
N ASN A 33 -4.82 -4.83 -11.98
CA ASN A 33 -5.59 -5.72 -12.85
C ASN A 33 -6.53 -6.60 -12.03
N TYR A 34 -7.80 -6.70 -12.44
CA TYR A 34 -8.82 -7.45 -11.70
C TYR A 34 -8.78 -7.13 -10.19
N SER A 35 -8.49 -8.10 -9.35
CA SER A 35 -8.42 -7.99 -7.88
C SER A 35 -7.02 -7.74 -7.32
N HIS A 36 -5.99 -7.55 -8.16
CA HIS A 36 -4.59 -7.46 -7.72
C HIS A 36 -3.94 -6.15 -8.13
N ILE A 37 -2.93 -5.76 -7.34
CA ILE A 37 -1.97 -4.73 -7.70
C ILE A 37 -0.72 -5.41 -8.26
N ARG A 38 -0.22 -4.94 -9.40
CA ARG A 38 1.03 -5.40 -9.98
C ARG A 38 2.17 -4.57 -9.42
N VAL A 39 3.08 -5.21 -8.69
CA VAL A 39 4.25 -4.56 -8.11
C VAL A 39 5.50 -5.05 -8.84
N ARG A 40 6.31 -4.12 -9.32
CA ARG A 40 7.67 -4.41 -9.78
C ARG A 40 8.60 -4.31 -8.58
N PHE A 41 8.98 -5.46 -8.05
CA PHE A 41 9.94 -5.54 -6.95
C PHE A 41 11.33 -5.08 -7.38
N ASP A 42 12.08 -4.52 -6.44
CA ASP A 42 13.44 -4.07 -6.69
C ASP A 42 14.32 -5.24 -7.13
N GLY A 43 15.19 -4.98 -8.12
CA GLY A 43 16.02 -6.01 -8.73
C GLY A 43 15.27 -6.98 -9.67
N ARG A 44 13.97 -6.79 -9.92
CA ARG A 44 13.19 -7.62 -10.86
C ARG A 44 12.80 -6.88 -12.13
N SER A 45 12.84 -7.60 -13.25
CA SER A 45 12.42 -7.11 -14.57
C SER A 45 10.90 -7.18 -14.77
N ILE A 46 10.23 -8.13 -14.11
CA ILE A 46 8.79 -8.38 -14.22
C ILE A 46 8.03 -7.94 -12.97
N SER A 47 6.76 -7.53 -13.15
CA SER A 47 5.85 -7.25 -12.05
C SER A 47 5.10 -8.51 -11.60
N ALA A 48 4.92 -8.65 -10.30
CA ALA A 48 4.17 -9.74 -9.68
C ALA A 48 2.80 -9.22 -9.19
N PRO A 49 1.76 -10.05 -9.21
CA PRO A 49 0.48 -9.70 -8.59
C PRO A 49 0.61 -9.80 -7.05
N CYS A 50 0.07 -8.81 -6.36
CA CYS A 50 -0.03 -8.73 -4.91
C CYS A 50 -1.48 -8.46 -4.52
N ASP A 51 -1.91 -9.02 -3.39
CA ASP A 51 -3.21 -8.66 -2.80
C ASP A 51 -3.15 -7.20 -2.32
N PRO A 52 -4.16 -6.37 -2.63
CA PRO A 52 -4.20 -4.98 -2.16
C PRO A 52 -4.09 -4.82 -0.64
N ARG A 53 -4.49 -5.84 0.15
CA ARG A 53 -4.47 -5.81 1.63
C ARG A 53 -3.09 -6.10 2.22
N ASP A 54 -2.24 -6.80 1.47
CA ASP A 54 -0.88 -7.15 1.89
C ASP A 54 0.14 -6.06 1.54
N LEU A 55 -0.29 -5.04 0.79
CA LEU A 55 0.53 -3.92 0.38
C LEU A 55 0.48 -2.77 1.39
N GLN A 56 1.67 -2.29 1.75
CA GLN A 56 1.85 -1.11 2.59
C GLN A 56 2.59 -0.03 1.80
N LEU A 57 2.11 1.21 1.84
CA LEU A 57 2.77 2.34 1.21
C LEU A 57 4.03 2.72 1.98
N VAL A 58 5.17 2.75 1.29
CA VAL A 58 6.44 3.20 1.86
C VAL A 58 6.46 4.72 1.82
N GLY A 59 6.32 5.35 3.00
CA GLY A 59 6.33 6.81 3.12
C GLY A 59 4.95 7.46 3.14
N ALA A 60 3.86 6.68 3.11
CA ALA A 60 2.61 7.18 3.67
C ALA A 60 2.89 7.39 5.16
N LEU A 61 2.95 8.65 5.58
CA LEU A 61 2.81 9.01 6.98
C LEU A 61 1.55 8.32 7.46
N VAL A 62 1.69 7.16 8.11
CA VAL A 62 0.65 6.65 8.98
C VAL A 62 0.31 7.85 9.87
N PRO A 63 -0.97 8.26 9.99
CA PRO A 63 -1.36 9.12 11.08
C PRO A 63 -0.93 8.34 12.31
N ARG A 64 0.21 8.73 12.88
CA ARG A 64 0.65 8.26 14.16
C ARG A 64 -0.45 8.79 15.06
N PHE A 65 -1.41 7.93 15.39
CA PHE A 65 -2.36 8.25 16.43
C PHE A 65 -1.50 8.63 17.62
N SER A 66 -1.38 9.93 17.86
CA SER A 66 -0.81 10.44 19.08
C SER A 66 -1.64 9.78 20.17
N VAL A 67 -1.02 8.87 20.90
CA VAL A 67 -1.50 8.51 22.22
C VAL A 67 -1.44 9.84 22.96
N GLN A 68 -2.57 10.56 23.00
CA GLN A 68 -2.75 11.62 23.97
C GLN A 68 -2.65 10.89 25.30
N GLU A 69 -1.53 11.10 25.98
CA GLU A 69 -1.39 10.80 27.38
C GLU A 69 -2.46 11.64 28.08
N ILE A 70 -3.62 11.03 28.30
CA ILE A 70 -4.63 11.56 29.20
C ILE A 70 -4.24 11.02 30.57
N THR A 71 -4.31 11.89 31.58
CA THR A 71 -4.16 11.68 33.05
C THR A 71 -2.79 12.18 33.55
N ALA A 72 -2.66 13.13 34.48
CA ALA A 72 -3.58 13.55 35.53
C ALA A 72 -3.43 15.04 35.87
N ILE A 73 -4.57 15.64 36.19
CA ILE A 73 -4.70 16.79 37.10
C ILE A 73 -4.12 16.36 38.46
N GLN A 74 -3.17 17.11 39.02
CA GLN A 74 -3.06 17.53 40.43
C GLN A 74 -1.85 18.45 40.63
#